data_AF-A0A135VU97-F1
#
_entry.id   AF-A0A135VU97-F1
#
_cell.length_a   1.000
_cell.length_b   1.000
_cell.length_c   1.000
_cell.angle_alpha   90.00
_cell.angle_beta   90.00
_cell.angle_gamma   90.00
#
_symmetry.space_group_name_H-M   'P 1'
#
loop_
_entity.id
_entity.type
_entity.pdbx_description
1 polymer ?
#
loop_
_entity_poly.entity_id
_entity_poly.type
_entity_poly.pdbx_seq_one_letter_code
_entity_poly.pdbx_strand_id
1 'polypeptide(L)'
;MNDNEFGEIGFQADKAKGLALKIILLLLVFIFPFIIVYLLQGHMIDLWGEPSPTNPFYLMVVGLLIVWFLIGYVFIIRRVGRQIDRRYGINRERAV
;
A
#
# COMPACT_ATOMS: atom_id res chain seq x y z
N MET A 1 42.13 -4.78 4.41
CA MET A 1 40.76 -4.40 4.81
C MET A 1 40.26 -3.52 3.69
N ASN A 2 39.25 -3.97 2.93
CA ASN A 2 38.99 -3.50 1.57
C ASN A 2 37.91 -2.41 1.57
N ASP A 3 38.27 -1.22 1.08
CA ASP A 3 37.47 0.02 1.04
C ASP A 3 36.13 -0.17 0.30
N ASN A 4 36.05 -1.21 -0.53
CA ASN A 4 34.88 -1.59 -1.32
C ASN A 4 33.74 -2.21 -0.49
N GLU A 5 34.04 -2.88 0.63
CA GLU A 5 32.99 -3.53 1.44
C GLU A 5 32.14 -2.50 2.20
N PHE A 6 32.73 -1.42 2.69
CA PHE A 6 32.00 -0.35 3.38
C PHE A 6 31.14 0.49 2.42
N GLY A 7 31.60 0.69 1.18
CA GLY A 7 30.83 1.37 0.14
C GLY A 7 29.58 0.60 -0.30
N GLU A 8 29.67 -0.74 -0.38
CA GLU A 8 28.52 -1.59 -0.74
C GLU A 8 27.45 -1.65 0.36
N ILE A 9 27.83 -1.63 1.64
CA ILE A 9 26.90 -1.64 2.77
C ILE A 9 26.15 -0.30 2.88
N GLY A 10 26.84 0.83 2.68
CA GLY A 10 26.22 2.17 2.66
C GLY A 10 25.24 2.34 1.49
N PHE A 11 25.59 1.84 0.30
CA PHE A 11 24.76 1.94 -0.89
C PHE A 11 23.52 1.03 -0.84
N GLN A 12 23.62 -0.15 -0.21
CA GLN A 12 22.47 -1.01 0.06
C GLN A 12 21.51 -0.38 1.09
N ALA A 13 22.04 0.30 2.11
CA ALA A 13 21.22 0.99 3.11
C ALA A 13 20.40 2.14 2.48
N ASP A 14 20.98 2.94 1.58
CA ASP A 14 20.26 4.04 0.94
C ASP A 14 19.21 3.58 -0.09
N LYS A 15 19.48 2.46 -0.79
CA LYS A 15 18.46 1.80 -1.63
C LYS A 15 17.31 1.21 -0.81
N ALA A 16 17.61 0.60 0.35
CA ALA A 16 16.60 0.05 1.26
C ALA A 16 15.71 1.16 1.86
N LYS A 17 16.30 2.29 2.28
CA LYS A 17 15.56 3.47 2.74
C LYS A 17 14.61 4.01 1.67
N GLY A 18 15.07 4.13 0.43
CA GLY A 18 14.24 4.60 -0.69
C GLY A 18 13.08 3.64 -1.03
N LEU A 19 13.28 2.33 -0.83
CA LEU A 19 12.24 1.31 -1.03
C LEU A 19 11.22 1.33 0.12
N ALA A 20 11.71 1.41 1.36
CA ALA A 20 10.88 1.51 2.56
C ALA A 20 10.00 2.77 2.52
N LEU A 21 10.56 3.93 2.15
CA LEU A 21 9.80 5.18 2.01
C LEU A 21 8.68 5.04 0.98
N LYS A 22 8.96 4.41 -0.17
CA LYS A 22 7.94 4.17 -1.21
C LYS A 22 6.83 3.25 -0.72
N ILE A 23 7.15 2.24 0.09
CA ILE A 23 6.15 1.33 0.69
C ILE A 23 5.31 2.08 1.72
N ILE A 24 5.94 2.85 2.61
CA ILE A 24 5.25 3.67 3.61
C ILE A 24 4.31 4.67 2.94
N LEU A 25 4.76 5.34 1.88
CA LEU A 25 3.94 6.29 1.14
C LEU A 25 2.72 5.60 0.49
N LEU A 26 2.92 4.39 -0.05
CA LEU A 26 1.84 3.60 -0.64
C LEU A 26 0.82 3.14 0.41
N LEU A 27 1.30 2.71 1.58
CA LEU A 27 0.45 2.35 2.71
C LEU A 27 -0.32 3.56 3.25
N LEU A 28 0.32 4.73 3.33
CA LEU A 28 -0.34 5.97 3.73
C LEU A 28 -1.48 6.32 2.78
N VAL A 29 -1.23 6.34 1.46
CA VAL A 29 -2.27 6.60 0.45
C VAL A 29 -3.40 5.57 0.53
N PHE A 30 -3.09 4.33 0.91
CA PHE A 30 -4.07 3.26 1.04
C PHE A 30 -4.98 3.42 2.26
N ILE A 31 -4.40 3.80 3.42
CA ILE A 31 -5.11 3.89 4.70
C ILE A 31 -5.82 5.26 4.85
N PHE A 32 -5.32 6.30 4.20
CA PHE A 32 -5.81 7.67 4.32
C PHE A 32 -7.33 7.83 4.14
N PRO A 33 -8.00 7.21 3.15
CA PRO A 33 -9.45 7.34 2.98
C PRO A 33 -10.23 6.75 4.15
N PHE A 34 -9.74 5.66 4.76
CA PHE A 34 -10.37 5.06 5.92
C PHE A 34 -10.28 5.99 7.14
N ILE A 35 -9.13 6.65 7.32
CA ILE A 35 -8.96 7.65 8.39
C ILE A 35 -9.94 8.81 8.20
N ILE A 36 -10.07 9.33 6.98
CA ILE A 36 -11.02 10.41 6.68
C ILE A 36 -12.45 9.99 7.01
N VAL A 37 -12.87 8.81 6.54
CA VAL A 37 -14.23 8.31 6.78
C VAL A 37 -14.49 8.10 8.27
N TYR A 38 -13.50 7.60 9.02
CA TYR A 38 -13.58 7.45 10.46
C TYR A 38 -13.72 8.80 11.19
N LEU A 39 -12.89 9.79 10.83
CA LEU A 39 -12.95 11.14 11.42
C LEU A 39 -14.26 11.86 11.10
N LEU A 40 -14.80 11.65 9.90
CA LEU A 40 -16.06 12.26 9.46
C LEU A 40 -17.29 11.47 9.89
N GLN A 41 -17.14 10.30 10.51
CA GLN A 41 -18.27 9.42 10.83
C GLN A 41 -19.35 10.13 11.65
N GLY A 42 -18.98 10.95 12.64
CA GLY A 42 -19.93 11.73 13.42
C GLY A 42 -20.72 12.73 12.57
N HIS A 43 -20.04 13.49 11.70
CA HIS A 43 -20.71 14.43 10.79
C HIS A 43 -21.60 13.72 9.77
N MET A 44 -21.18 12.55 9.28
CA MET A 44 -22.02 11.73 8.39
C MET A 44 -23.29 11.24 9.09
N ILE A 45 -23.19 10.89 10.38
CA ILE A 45 -24.35 10.50 11.18
C ILE A 45 -25.30 11.67 11.40
N ASP A 46 -24.76 12.85 11.70
CA ASP A 46 -25.57 14.05 11.91
C ASP A 46 -26.30 14.49 10.63
N LEU A 47 -25.68 14.31 9.46
CA LEU A 47 -26.24 14.71 8.16
C LEU A 47 -27.15 13.65 7.51
N TRP A 48 -26.82 12.37 7.67
CA TRP A 48 -27.44 11.26 6.91
C TRP A 48 -28.08 10.18 7.78
N GLY A 49 -28.07 10.37 9.10
CA GLY A 49 -28.58 9.41 10.08
C GLY A 49 -27.59 8.27 10.34
N GLU A 50 -28.00 7.36 11.22
CA GLU A 50 -27.16 6.24 11.63
C GLU A 50 -26.72 5.37 10.44
N PRO A 51 -25.50 4.80 10.49
CA PRO A 51 -25.00 3.92 9.45
C PRO A 51 -25.89 2.69 9.36
N SER A 52 -26.60 2.56 8.24
CA SER A 52 -27.47 1.43 7.96
C SER A 52 -27.07 0.78 6.63
N PRO A 53 -27.07 -0.56 6.53
CA PRO A 53 -26.86 -1.26 5.27
C PRO A 53 -27.96 -0.99 4.23
N THR A 54 -29.07 -0.35 4.62
CA THR A 54 -30.13 0.08 3.71
C THR A 54 -30.02 1.56 3.32
N ASN A 55 -29.12 2.33 3.94
CA ASN A 55 -28.91 3.73 3.62
C ASN A 55 -28.04 3.85 2.34
N PRO A 56 -28.55 4.47 1.26
CA PRO A 56 -27.83 4.55 0.00
C PRO A 56 -26.53 5.36 0.09
N PHE A 57 -26.46 6.39 0.96
CA PHE A 57 -25.24 7.18 1.14
C PHE A 57 -24.15 6.38 1.83
N TYR A 58 -24.51 5.62 2.86
CA TYR A 58 -23.58 4.71 3.54
C TYR A 58 -23.03 3.66 2.57
N LEU A 59 -23.90 3.01 1.78
CA LEU A 59 -23.50 2.05 0.75
C LEU A 59 -22.60 2.68 -0.31
N MET A 60 -22.85 3.92 -0.73
CA MET A 60 -22.02 4.62 -1.71
C MET A 60 -20.61 4.86 -1.17
N VAL A 61 -20.47 5.35 0.07
CA VAL A 61 -19.17 5.59 0.72
C VAL A 61 -18.41 4.28 0.89
N VAL A 62 -19.06 3.23 1.39
CA VAL A 62 -18.46 1.90 1.55
C VAL A 62 -18.06 1.32 0.18
N GLY A 63 -18.90 1.45 -0.84
CA GLY A 63 -18.60 1.03 -2.21
C GLY A 63 -17.38 1.75 -2.78
N LEU A 64 -17.27 3.06 -2.58
CA LEU A 64 -16.09 3.86 -2.96
C LEU A 64 -14.83 3.39 -2.25
N LEU A 65 -14.90 3.10 -0.95
CA LEU A 65 -13.77 2.55 -0.19
C LEU A 65 -13.35 1.17 -0.71
N ILE A 66 -14.30 0.30 -1.08
CA ILE A 66 -14.00 -1.01 -1.66
C ILE A 66 -13.32 -0.87 -3.02
N VAL A 67 -13.82 0.00 -3.89
CA VAL A 67 -13.20 0.26 -5.20
C VAL A 67 -11.80 0.82 -5.03
N TRP A 68 -11.61 1.77 -4.11
CA TRP A 68 -10.30 2.32 -3.78
C TRP A 68 -9.34 1.23 -3.26
N PHE A 69 -9.83 0.39 -2.34
CA PHE A 69 -9.08 -0.74 -1.79
C PHE A 69 -8.64 -1.71 -2.90
N LEU A 70 -9.53 -2.06 -3.83
CA LEU A 70 -9.22 -2.96 -4.95
C LEU A 70 -8.15 -2.36 -5.86
N ILE A 71 -8.27 -1.08 -6.23
CA ILE A 71 -7.27 -0.40 -7.06
C ILE A 71 -5.90 -0.38 -6.36
N GLY A 72 -5.88 0.01 -5.07
CA GLY A 72 -4.68 0.02 -4.26
C GLY A 72 -4.05 -1.37 -4.13
N TYR A 73 -4.87 -2.40 -3.93
CA TYR A 73 -4.44 -3.80 -3.83
C TYR A 73 -3.77 -4.28 -5.12
N VAL A 74 -4.37 -4.01 -6.28
CA VAL A 74 -3.77 -4.34 -7.60
C VAL A 74 -2.43 -3.62 -7.79
N PHE A 75 -2.33 -2.36 -7.38
CA PHE A 75 -1.09 -1.59 -7.45
C PHE A 75 0.01 -2.14 -6.54
N ILE A 76 -0.34 -2.49 -5.29
CA ILE A 76 0.60 -3.07 -4.31
C ILE A 76 1.11 -4.41 -4.82
N ILE A 77 0.22 -5.33 -5.23
CA ILE A 77 0.62 -6.66 -5.72
C ILE A 77 1.50 -6.58 -6.96
N ARG A 78 1.17 -5.74 -7.94
CA ARG A 78 2.03 -5.57 -9.13
C ARG A 78 3.41 -5.03 -8.79
N ARG A 79 3.52 -4.24 -7.72
CA ARG A 79 4.80 -3.67 -7.29
C ARG A 79 5.62 -4.68 -6.49
N VAL A 80 4.98 -5.39 -5.55
CA VAL A 80 5.60 -6.44 -4.73
C VAL A 80 5.97 -7.65 -5.58
N GLY A 81 5.06 -8.12 -6.45
CA GLY A 81 5.30 -9.23 -7.38
C GLY A 81 6.51 -8.98 -8.29
N ARG A 82 6.64 -7.78 -8.89
CA ARG A 82 7.83 -7.42 -9.67
C ARG A 82 9.13 -7.40 -8.87
N GLN A 83 9.07 -7.10 -7.57
CA GLN A 83 10.25 -7.16 -6.70
C GLN A 83 10.60 -8.59 -6.31
N ILE A 84 9.60 -9.44 -6.04
CA ILE A 84 9.77 -10.86 -5.76
C ILE A 84 10.33 -11.58 -7.00
N ASP A 85 9.78 -11.36 -8.19
CA ASP A 85 10.29 -11.95 -9.43
C ASP A 85 11.76 -11.57 -9.68
N ARG A 86 12.15 -10.32 -9.44
CA ARG A 86 13.56 -9.92 -9.55
C ARG A 86 14.47 -10.57 -8.52
N ARG A 87 13.95 -10.87 -7.32
CA ARG A 87 14.75 -11.41 -6.20
C ARG A 87 14.82 -12.94 -6.20
N TYR A 88 13.80 -13.61 -6.73
CA TYR A 88 13.64 -15.07 -6.67
C TYR A 88 13.48 -15.75 -8.05
N GLY A 89 13.12 -15.00 -9.10
CA GLY A 89 12.87 -15.54 -10.45
C GLY A 89 14.12 -15.88 -11.27
N ILE A 90 15.31 -15.38 -10.89
CA ILE A 90 16.56 -15.61 -11.64
C ILE A 90 17.21 -16.98 -11.32
N ASN A 91 16.79 -17.65 -10.24
CA ASN A 91 17.39 -18.93 -9.83
C ASN A 91 16.78 -20.17 -10.52
N ARG A 92 15.78 -20.01 -11.41
CA ARG A 92 15.17 -21.15 -12.11
C ARG A 92 15.86 -21.55 -13.42
N GLU A 93 16.70 -20.71 -14.02
CA GLU A 93 17.36 -21.04 -15.30
C GLU A 93 18.73 -21.73 -15.15
N ARG A 94 19.27 -21.85 -13.93
CA ARG A 94 20.57 -22.50 -13.68
C ARG A 94 20.50 -23.86 -12.99
N ALA A 95 19.29 -24.40 -12.81
CA ALA A 95 19.04 -25.68 -12.13
C ALA A 95 18.61 -26.81 -13.09
N VAL A 96 18.75 -26.60 -14.41
CA VAL A 96 18.56 -27.62 -15.45
C VAL A 96 19.84 -27.73 -16.26
#